data_AF-A0A514WWP8-F1
#
_entry.id   AF-A0A514WWP8-F1
#
_cell.length_a   1.000
_cell.length_b   1.000
_cell.length_c   1.000
_cell.angle_alpha   90.00
_cell.angle_beta   90.00
_cell.angle_gamma   90.00
#
_symmetry.space_group_name_H-M   'P 1'
#
loop_
_entity.id
_entity.type
_entity.pdbx_description
1 polymer ?
#
loop_
_entity_poly.entity_id
_entity_poly.type
_entity_poly.pdbx_seq_one_letter_code
_entity_poly.pdbx_strand_id
1 'polypeptide(L)'
;MRLQRTLFATFSICFFAATSVFAAQTRTSSFVGTLGRFAKPGTSQALPGKYLRQQITDSSSYPLRAMGRIETRSKSQGVGTCSATLVGTRYLLTAAHCVYNLETRAFVSDIKFFPGQTGKNEMPFDPVDWERVYIPTGYMNSTETGAKKSAATYAYDYAIIVLKAKVGESLGWVRMQQAETASVATMNVAGYPGDKPVATYWSVTCPMERRDSQWFMQCDGFQGMSGSSLRVPQADGKESIIGVFDWGQEDVVGQENYNGGVVFTPEVFAQLAGWLKDTADAKTATNENNRPQATGVYVRNSCTGVEKAQVAIRYLTDDNQWVESAQWVDIPAGKTVRVATLWPGVKFYYFTGRAGEFVWKGDSLAYIQGQPQYMMKVELTDSDLQQGIEVRTLTCSP
;
A
#
# COMPACT_ATOMS: atom_id res chain seq x y z
N MET A 1 -53.93 15.49 63.43
CA MET A 1 -53.83 15.86 62.00
C MET A 1 -53.87 17.39 61.88
N ARG A 2 -52.70 18.04 61.90
CA ARG A 2 -52.46 19.49 61.72
C ARG A 2 -50.97 19.79 61.96
N LEU A 3 -50.37 20.61 61.08
CA LEU A 3 -49.25 21.56 61.28
C LEU A 3 -47.88 20.96 61.74
N GLN A 4 -46.68 21.45 61.41
CA GLN A 4 -46.22 22.77 60.97
C GLN A 4 -44.70 22.76 60.58
N ARG A 5 -44.32 23.78 59.78
CA ARG A 5 -43.12 24.65 59.87
C ARG A 5 -41.73 24.30 59.29
N THR A 6 -41.42 25.18 58.33
CA THR A 6 -40.21 25.82 57.78
C THR A 6 -39.07 26.22 58.74
N LEU A 7 -37.82 26.26 58.23
CA LEU A 7 -36.86 27.37 58.43
C LEU A 7 -35.69 27.36 57.42
N PHE A 8 -35.35 28.58 56.97
CA PHE A 8 -34.28 29.02 56.05
C PHE A 8 -32.99 29.39 56.82
N ALA A 9 -31.82 29.43 56.15
CA ALA A 9 -30.85 30.55 56.23
C ALA A 9 -29.64 30.40 55.27
N THR A 10 -29.31 31.50 54.60
CA THR A 10 -28.13 31.83 53.76
C THR A 10 -27.01 32.48 54.59
N PHE A 11 -25.75 32.59 54.08
CA PHE A 11 -24.90 33.81 54.18
C PHE A 11 -23.57 33.74 53.36
N SER A 12 -23.07 34.92 52.99
CA SER A 12 -22.02 35.27 52.00
C SER A 12 -20.57 35.42 52.51
N ILE A 13 -19.62 35.20 51.57
CA ILE A 13 -18.36 35.94 51.19
C ILE A 13 -17.35 36.40 52.27
N CYS A 14 -16.06 36.07 52.06
CA CYS A 14 -14.93 37.01 52.24
C CYS A 14 -13.67 36.62 51.41
N PHE A 15 -13.02 37.64 50.84
CA PHE A 15 -11.81 37.62 50.00
C PHE A 15 -10.56 37.90 50.86
N PHE A 16 -9.40 37.30 50.56
CA PHE A 16 -8.08 37.89 50.88
C PHE A 16 -7.02 37.41 49.88
N ALA A 17 -6.23 38.36 49.36
CA ALA A 17 -5.10 38.17 48.45
C ALA A 17 -3.77 38.22 49.22
N ALA A 18 -2.75 37.51 48.72
CA ALA A 18 -1.35 37.77 49.03
C ALA A 18 -0.43 37.32 47.87
N THR A 19 0.49 38.20 47.49
CA THR A 19 1.50 38.11 46.43
C THR A 19 2.87 37.70 47.00
N SER A 20 3.68 36.92 46.26
CA SER A 20 5.14 37.16 46.05
C SER A 20 5.85 36.05 45.23
N VAL A 21 6.39 36.48 44.08
CA VAL A 21 7.72 36.23 43.45
C VAL A 21 8.53 34.98 43.85
N PHE A 22 8.99 34.17 42.87
CA PHE A 22 10.40 33.72 42.76
C PHE A 22 10.79 33.13 41.38
N ALA A 23 11.79 33.77 40.79
CA ALA A 23 12.85 33.38 39.86
C ALA A 23 12.69 32.23 38.82
N ALA A 24 12.86 32.62 37.54
CA ALA A 24 13.39 31.76 36.49
C ALA A 24 14.88 31.47 36.73
N GLN A 25 15.28 30.19 36.67
CA GLN A 25 16.68 29.78 36.61
C GLN A 25 16.90 28.86 35.42
N THR A 26 17.63 29.38 34.44
CA THR A 26 18.34 28.63 33.42
C THR A 26 19.44 27.79 34.08
N ARG A 27 19.43 26.47 33.86
CA ARG A 27 20.61 25.62 34.04
C ARG A 27 20.79 24.75 32.81
N THR A 28 21.85 25.05 32.08
CA THR A 28 22.54 24.14 31.19
C THR A 28 23.23 23.05 32.02
N SER A 29 22.98 21.78 31.67
CA SER A 29 23.85 20.65 32.05
C SER A 29 23.64 19.51 31.07
N SER A 30 24.76 19.10 30.48
CA SER A 30 25.00 18.08 29.46
C SER A 30 24.78 16.63 29.93
N PHE A 31 24.33 15.80 28.98
CA PHE A 31 24.58 14.36 28.77
C PHE A 31 24.75 13.44 30.00
N VAL A 32 23.82 12.48 30.17
CA VAL A 32 24.02 11.03 29.93
C VAL A 32 22.64 10.43 29.64
N GLY A 33 22.53 9.69 28.55
CA GLY A 33 21.27 9.12 28.06
C GLY A 33 20.71 8.04 28.96
N THR A 34 19.43 8.19 29.30
CA THR A 34 18.56 7.05 29.59
C THR A 34 17.64 6.95 28.39
N LEU A 35 18.06 6.15 27.40
CA LEU A 35 17.16 5.66 26.36
C LEU A 35 16.00 4.98 27.07
N GLY A 36 14.86 5.67 27.12
CA GLY A 36 13.58 5.05 27.38
C GLY A 36 13.48 3.84 26.47
N ARG A 37 13.17 2.68 27.06
CA ARG A 37 12.99 1.42 26.36
C ARG A 37 12.04 1.63 25.19
N PHE A 38 12.61 1.83 24.00
CA PHE A 38 11.92 1.59 22.76
C PHE A 38 11.38 0.16 22.85
N ALA A 39 10.09 -0.01 22.55
CA ALA A 39 9.56 -1.33 22.25
C ALA A 39 10.52 -1.99 21.25
N LYS A 40 10.99 -3.21 21.56
CA LYS A 40 11.81 -3.98 20.63
C LYS A 40 11.11 -3.97 19.26
N PRO A 41 11.77 -3.53 18.18
CA PRO A 41 11.28 -3.81 16.84
C PRO A 41 11.08 -5.33 16.77
N GLY A 42 9.90 -5.75 16.33
CA GLY A 42 9.61 -7.18 16.16
C GLY A 42 10.74 -7.82 15.38
N THR A 43 11.34 -8.88 15.93
CA THR A 43 12.36 -9.68 15.25
C THR A 43 11.72 -10.29 14.02
N SER A 44 11.88 -9.62 12.89
CA SER A 44 11.38 -10.02 11.59
C SER A 44 12.31 -11.08 11.03
N GLN A 45 11.79 -12.29 10.83
CA GLN A 45 12.60 -13.47 10.53
C GLN A 45 12.57 -13.72 9.03
N ALA A 46 13.69 -13.40 8.38
CA ALA A 46 14.03 -14.04 7.11
C ALA A 46 14.40 -15.48 7.44
N LEU A 47 13.86 -16.47 6.71
CA LEU A 47 14.36 -17.83 6.84
C LEU A 47 15.84 -17.82 6.41
N PRO A 48 16.80 -18.19 7.27
CA PRO A 48 18.16 -18.45 6.82
C PRO A 48 18.11 -19.79 6.06
N GLY A 49 17.79 -19.74 4.76
CA GLY A 49 17.31 -20.92 4.05
C GLY A 49 17.84 -21.05 2.62
N LYS A 50 18.14 -22.30 2.26
CA LYS A 50 18.64 -22.87 1.00
C LYS A 50 18.15 -22.22 -0.31
N TYR A 51 16.96 -21.64 -0.34
CA TYR A 51 16.36 -21.01 -1.52
C TYR A 51 16.31 -19.49 -1.32
N LEU A 52 17.37 -18.81 -1.76
CA LEU A 52 17.51 -17.36 -1.59
C LEU A 52 16.69 -16.58 -2.63
N ARG A 53 16.09 -15.48 -2.18
CA ARG A 53 15.41 -14.52 -3.06
C ARG A 53 16.39 -13.86 -4.03
N GLN A 54 15.98 -13.72 -5.29
CA GLN A 54 16.67 -12.97 -6.34
C GLN A 54 15.89 -11.72 -6.70
N GLN A 55 16.59 -10.59 -6.86
CA GLN A 55 15.96 -9.32 -7.21
C GLN A 55 15.53 -9.33 -8.68
N ILE A 56 14.31 -8.87 -8.93
CA ILE A 56 13.79 -8.55 -10.26
C ILE A 56 14.03 -7.06 -10.50
N THR A 57 14.83 -6.75 -11.51
CA THR A 57 15.13 -5.36 -11.92
C THR A 57 14.35 -4.92 -13.15
N ASP A 58 13.91 -5.87 -13.97
CA ASP A 58 12.98 -5.66 -15.09
C ASP A 58 11.78 -6.59 -14.93
N SER A 59 10.60 -5.99 -14.76
CA SER A 59 9.33 -6.70 -14.62
C SER A 59 8.38 -6.39 -15.77
N SER A 60 8.89 -5.90 -16.90
CA SER A 60 8.07 -5.51 -18.05
C SER A 60 7.41 -6.71 -18.76
N SER A 61 7.99 -7.91 -18.60
CA SER A 61 7.49 -9.16 -19.16
C SER A 61 6.38 -9.80 -18.33
N TYR A 62 5.46 -10.50 -19.00
CA TYR A 62 4.53 -11.40 -18.34
C TYR A 62 5.28 -12.65 -17.84
N PRO A 63 4.96 -13.20 -16.65
CA PRO A 63 3.88 -12.78 -15.74
C PRO A 63 4.27 -11.68 -14.74
N LEU A 64 5.55 -11.28 -14.65
CA LEU A 64 6.05 -10.35 -13.63
C LEU A 64 5.30 -9.01 -13.60
N ARG A 65 4.90 -8.47 -14.76
CA ARG A 65 4.10 -7.23 -14.87
C ARG A 65 2.70 -7.31 -14.27
N ALA A 66 2.16 -8.53 -14.12
CA ALA A 66 0.83 -8.76 -13.55
C ALA A 66 0.84 -8.77 -12.01
N MET A 67 2.02 -8.71 -11.40
CA MET A 67 2.22 -8.70 -9.96
C MET A 67 2.66 -7.30 -9.53
N GLY A 68 2.46 -6.95 -8.27
CA GLY A 68 2.85 -5.63 -7.81
C GLY A 68 2.77 -5.45 -6.31
N ARG A 69 3.28 -4.31 -5.88
CA ARG A 69 3.22 -3.89 -4.49
C ARG A 69 1.86 -3.29 -4.21
N ILE A 70 1.29 -3.59 -3.05
CA ILE A 70 0.20 -2.78 -2.51
C ILE A 70 0.72 -1.97 -1.33
N GLU A 71 0.47 -0.67 -1.38
CA GLU A 71 0.67 0.23 -0.25
C GLU A 71 -0.67 0.43 0.43
N THR A 72 -0.73 0.22 1.74
CA THR A 72 -1.97 0.37 2.50
C THR A 72 -1.82 1.50 3.51
N ARG A 73 -2.90 2.19 3.86
CA ARG A 73 -2.89 3.20 4.92
C ARG A 73 -3.95 2.92 5.96
N SER A 74 -3.55 2.87 7.21
CA SER A 74 -4.44 2.82 8.36
C SER A 74 -4.37 4.12 9.16
N LYS A 75 -5.51 4.57 9.69
CA LYS A 75 -5.56 5.74 10.58
C LYS A 75 -4.75 5.53 11.86
N SER A 76 -4.67 4.30 12.34
CA SER A 76 -4.03 3.93 13.61
C SER A 76 -2.60 3.42 13.46
N GLN A 77 -2.25 2.82 12.31
CA GLN A 77 -0.97 2.13 12.12
C GLN A 77 -0.06 2.74 11.04
N GLY A 78 -0.51 3.80 10.36
CA GLY A 78 0.29 4.45 9.32
C GLY A 78 0.30 3.67 8.01
N VAL A 79 1.45 3.63 7.34
CA VAL A 79 1.61 3.04 6.00
C VAL A 79 2.11 1.59 6.10
N GLY A 80 1.37 0.66 5.51
CA GLY A 80 1.74 -0.74 5.35
C GLY A 80 2.18 -1.06 3.93
N THR A 81 2.82 -2.22 3.75
CA THR A 81 3.20 -2.75 2.43
C THR A 81 2.94 -4.24 2.39
N CYS A 82 2.34 -4.69 1.30
CA CYS A 82 2.15 -6.09 0.95
C CYS A 82 2.39 -6.28 -0.56
N SER A 83 2.18 -7.51 -1.03
CA SER A 83 2.22 -7.92 -2.42
C SER A 83 0.83 -8.30 -2.92
N ALA A 84 0.60 -8.23 -4.23
CA ALA A 84 -0.63 -8.66 -4.85
C ALA A 84 -0.40 -9.11 -6.31
N THR A 85 -1.35 -9.88 -6.86
CA THR A 85 -1.29 -10.36 -8.26
C THR A 85 -2.62 -10.15 -8.97
N LEU A 86 -2.59 -9.64 -10.21
CA LEU A 86 -3.76 -9.56 -11.09
C LEU A 86 -4.24 -10.97 -11.43
N VAL A 87 -5.53 -11.21 -11.17
CA VAL A 87 -6.26 -12.48 -11.42
C VAL A 87 -7.49 -12.27 -12.31
N GLY A 88 -7.64 -11.08 -12.87
CA GLY A 88 -8.65 -10.72 -13.85
C GLY A 88 -8.41 -9.32 -14.40
N THR A 89 -9.38 -8.77 -15.13
CA THR A 89 -9.24 -7.44 -15.75
C THR A 89 -9.01 -6.32 -14.74
N ARG A 90 -9.57 -6.44 -13.53
CA ARG A 90 -9.42 -5.43 -12.45
C ARG A 90 -9.31 -6.03 -11.05
N TYR A 91 -9.05 -7.33 -10.93
CA TYR A 91 -9.07 -8.02 -9.64
C TYR A 91 -7.66 -8.40 -9.22
N LEU A 92 -7.29 -8.05 -8.00
CA LEU A 92 -6.03 -8.42 -7.37
C LEU A 92 -6.27 -9.45 -6.28
N LEU A 93 -5.51 -10.53 -6.31
CA LEU A 93 -5.37 -11.48 -5.22
C LEU A 93 -4.31 -10.98 -4.22
N THR A 94 -4.62 -11.01 -2.93
CA THR A 94 -3.69 -10.71 -1.83
C THR A 94 -4.13 -11.43 -0.54
N ALA A 95 -3.46 -11.17 0.58
CA ALA A 95 -3.82 -11.71 1.90
C ALA A 95 -4.86 -10.82 2.60
N ALA A 96 -5.72 -11.41 3.44
CA ALA A 96 -6.75 -10.66 4.17
C ALA A 96 -6.14 -9.68 5.17
N HIS A 97 -5.03 -10.05 5.83
CA HIS A 97 -4.36 -9.18 6.78
C HIS A 97 -3.74 -7.93 6.14
N CYS A 98 -3.53 -7.93 4.82
CA CYS A 98 -3.05 -6.75 4.10
C CYS A 98 -4.12 -5.66 3.99
N VAL A 99 -5.40 -6.04 4.07
CA VAL A 99 -6.54 -5.12 3.90
C VAL A 99 -7.42 -4.98 5.14
N TYR A 100 -7.29 -5.88 6.13
CA TYR A 100 -8.03 -5.86 7.38
C TYR A 100 -7.14 -6.16 8.58
N ASN A 101 -7.20 -5.31 9.59
CA ASN A 101 -6.45 -5.48 10.82
C ASN A 101 -7.32 -6.11 11.92
N LEU A 102 -6.90 -7.27 12.44
CA LEU A 102 -7.60 -8.01 13.50
C LEU A 102 -7.48 -7.37 14.89
N GLU A 103 -6.42 -6.61 15.16
CA GLU A 103 -6.23 -5.89 16.44
C GLU A 103 -7.18 -4.70 16.55
N THR A 104 -7.28 -3.89 15.49
CA THR A 104 -8.12 -2.69 15.45
C THR A 104 -9.51 -2.97 14.91
N ARG A 105 -9.77 -4.20 14.46
CA ARG A 105 -11.05 -4.65 13.87
C ARG A 105 -11.54 -3.76 12.73
N ALA A 106 -10.62 -3.28 11.88
CA ALA A 106 -10.92 -2.31 10.85
C ALA A 106 -10.23 -2.64 9.54
N PHE A 107 -10.91 -2.34 8.44
CA PHE A 107 -10.27 -2.28 7.13
C PHE A 107 -9.25 -1.15 7.08
N VAL A 108 -8.23 -1.33 6.23
CA VAL A 108 -7.35 -0.23 5.85
C VAL A 108 -8.17 0.88 5.19
N SER A 109 -7.75 2.11 5.44
CA SER A 109 -8.45 3.30 4.97
C SER A 109 -8.11 3.67 3.52
N ASP A 110 -6.99 3.17 3.00
CA ASP A 110 -6.57 3.38 1.61
C ASP A 110 -5.68 2.25 1.12
N ILE A 111 -5.70 2.00 -0.19
CA ILE A 111 -4.88 1.00 -0.88
C ILE A 111 -4.42 1.58 -2.22
N LYS A 112 -3.14 1.47 -2.55
CA LYS A 112 -2.63 1.79 -3.88
C LYS A 112 -1.83 0.61 -4.43
N PHE A 113 -2.16 0.17 -5.64
CA PHE A 113 -1.44 -0.89 -6.35
C PHE A 113 -0.35 -0.29 -7.25
N PHE A 114 0.85 -0.84 -7.20
CA PHE A 114 2.00 -0.46 -8.02
C PHE A 114 2.46 -1.68 -8.84
N PRO A 115 1.95 -1.86 -10.08
CA PRO A 115 2.27 -3.02 -10.89
C PRO A 115 3.75 -3.02 -11.29
N GLY A 116 4.42 -4.15 -11.10
CA GLY A 116 5.81 -4.35 -11.50
C GLY A 116 6.81 -3.35 -10.92
N GLN A 117 6.51 -2.64 -9.82
CA GLN A 117 7.46 -1.69 -9.27
C GLN A 117 8.79 -2.41 -8.94
N THR A 118 9.95 -1.93 -9.38
CA THR A 118 11.26 -2.58 -9.12
C THR A 118 12.16 -1.78 -8.19
N GLY A 119 11.66 -0.64 -7.71
CA GLY A 119 12.30 0.25 -6.75
C GLY A 119 11.40 1.45 -6.45
N LYS A 120 11.74 2.21 -5.40
CA LYS A 120 10.94 3.36 -4.91
C LYS A 120 10.44 4.29 -6.03
N ASN A 121 11.29 4.61 -7.00
CA ASN A 121 10.96 5.48 -8.13
C ASN A 121 11.02 4.76 -9.49
N GLU A 122 11.06 3.42 -9.48
CA GLU A 122 11.10 2.57 -10.68
C GLU A 122 9.71 1.96 -10.87
N MET A 123 8.84 2.71 -11.53
CA MET A 123 7.46 2.32 -11.81
C MET A 123 7.33 2.07 -13.32
N PRO A 124 7.46 0.81 -13.78
CA PRO A 124 7.31 0.49 -15.20
C PRO A 124 5.88 0.73 -15.67
N PHE A 125 4.90 0.60 -14.77
CA PHE A 125 3.49 0.81 -15.01
C PHE A 125 2.90 1.82 -14.03
N ASP A 126 1.80 2.45 -14.45
CA ASP A 126 1.11 3.45 -13.66
C ASP A 126 0.49 2.80 -12.42
N PRO A 127 0.57 3.45 -11.24
CA PRO A 127 -0.11 2.91 -10.07
C PRO A 127 -1.63 2.95 -10.28
N VAL A 128 -2.39 2.23 -9.45
CA VAL A 128 -3.83 2.08 -9.62
C VAL A 128 -4.57 2.17 -8.29
N ASP A 129 -5.70 2.87 -8.30
CA ASP A 129 -6.61 2.95 -7.16
C ASP A 129 -7.52 1.73 -7.02
N TRP A 130 -7.93 1.50 -5.77
CA TRP A 130 -8.89 0.47 -5.39
C TRP A 130 -10.33 0.98 -5.34
N GLU A 131 -11.28 0.12 -5.66
CA GLU A 131 -12.73 0.34 -5.59
C GLU A 131 -13.33 -0.39 -4.39
N ARG A 132 -12.97 -1.66 -4.19
CA ARG A 132 -13.62 -2.55 -3.22
C ARG A 132 -12.65 -3.62 -2.74
N VAL A 133 -12.89 -4.14 -1.55
CA VAL A 133 -12.24 -5.37 -1.07
C VAL A 133 -13.26 -6.42 -0.65
N TYR A 134 -12.88 -7.69 -0.83
CA TYR A 134 -13.58 -8.86 -0.34
C TYR A 134 -12.64 -9.67 0.57
N ILE A 135 -13.13 -10.04 1.75
CA ILE A 135 -12.44 -10.97 2.66
C ILE A 135 -13.43 -11.98 3.26
N PRO A 136 -12.98 -13.17 3.72
CA PRO A 136 -13.86 -14.10 4.40
C PRO A 136 -14.28 -13.55 5.76
N THR A 137 -15.54 -13.70 6.13
CA THR A 137 -16.01 -13.38 7.49
C THR A 137 -15.31 -14.23 8.54
N GLY A 138 -14.86 -15.44 8.18
CA GLY A 138 -14.04 -16.30 9.03
C GLY A 138 -12.73 -15.64 9.49
N TYR A 139 -12.09 -14.85 8.62
CA TYR A 139 -10.91 -14.08 9.00
C TYR A 139 -11.29 -12.98 10.00
N MET A 140 -12.28 -12.15 9.67
CA MET A 140 -12.73 -11.05 10.54
C MET A 140 -13.19 -11.49 11.92
N ASN A 141 -13.81 -12.67 12.01
CA ASN A 141 -14.36 -13.19 13.25
C ASN A 141 -13.30 -13.90 14.11
N SER A 142 -12.09 -14.10 13.62
CA SER A 142 -11.01 -14.71 14.42
C SER A 142 -10.69 -13.83 15.63
N THR A 143 -10.55 -14.44 16.80
CA THR A 143 -10.12 -13.77 18.03
C THR A 143 -8.61 -13.74 18.18
N GLU A 144 -7.88 -14.45 17.32
CA GLU A 144 -6.43 -14.59 17.37
C GLU A 144 -5.75 -13.38 16.72
N THR A 145 -4.99 -12.63 17.51
CA THR A 145 -4.25 -11.44 17.06
C THR A 145 -2.74 -11.65 17.21
N GLY A 146 -1.94 -10.78 16.58
CA GLY A 146 -0.48 -10.88 16.60
C GLY A 146 0.09 -11.93 15.65
N ALA A 147 1.34 -12.34 15.91
CA ALA A 147 2.13 -13.18 15.01
C ALA A 147 1.77 -14.68 15.05
N LYS A 148 1.10 -15.15 16.11
CA LYS A 148 0.76 -16.56 16.31
C LYS A 148 -0.74 -16.77 16.12
N LYS A 149 -1.11 -17.39 15.00
CA LYS A 149 -2.49 -17.77 14.69
C LYS A 149 -2.58 -19.28 14.47
N SER A 150 -3.77 -19.85 14.62
CA SER A 150 -4.06 -21.24 14.34
C SER A 150 -4.21 -21.47 12.84
N ALA A 151 -4.10 -22.74 12.43
CA ALA A 151 -4.37 -23.16 11.06
C ALA A 151 -5.76 -22.72 10.56
N ALA A 152 -6.76 -22.65 11.46
CA ALA A 152 -8.11 -22.23 11.13
C ALA A 152 -8.18 -20.74 10.76
N THR A 153 -7.44 -19.87 11.46
CA THR A 153 -7.37 -18.45 11.10
C THR A 153 -6.60 -18.25 9.80
N TYR A 154 -5.45 -18.93 9.62
CA TYR A 154 -4.68 -18.83 8.39
C TYR A 154 -5.47 -19.32 7.18
N ALA A 155 -6.32 -20.35 7.30
CA ALA A 155 -7.17 -20.82 6.21
C ALA A 155 -8.12 -19.75 5.61
N TYR A 156 -8.33 -18.62 6.30
CA TYR A 156 -9.14 -17.49 5.83
C TYR A 156 -8.32 -16.25 5.41
N ASP A 157 -6.99 -16.30 5.44
CA ASP A 157 -6.13 -15.13 5.18
C ASP A 157 -5.91 -14.86 3.68
N TYR A 158 -7.01 -14.71 2.94
CA TYR A 158 -7.03 -14.37 1.52
C TYR A 158 -8.03 -13.25 1.24
N ALA A 159 -7.76 -12.47 0.20
CA ALA A 159 -8.60 -11.34 -0.19
C ALA A 159 -8.58 -11.11 -1.70
N ILE A 160 -9.64 -10.48 -2.19
CA ILE A 160 -9.67 -9.83 -3.50
C ILE A 160 -9.79 -8.33 -3.30
N ILE A 161 -8.90 -7.56 -3.95
CA ILE A 161 -9.08 -6.12 -4.15
C ILE A 161 -9.58 -5.91 -5.56
N VAL A 162 -10.69 -5.19 -5.71
CA VAL A 162 -11.20 -4.70 -6.99
C VAL A 162 -10.57 -3.33 -7.25
N LEU A 163 -9.95 -3.15 -8.41
CA LEU A 163 -9.35 -1.90 -8.86
C LEU A 163 -10.36 -1.03 -9.62
N LYS A 164 -10.20 0.29 -9.53
CA LYS A 164 -11.00 1.25 -10.30
C LYS A 164 -10.73 1.16 -11.81
N ALA A 165 -9.47 0.88 -12.19
CA ALA A 165 -9.06 0.73 -13.58
C ALA A 165 -8.89 -0.76 -13.97
N LYS A 166 -9.25 -1.09 -15.21
CA LYS A 166 -9.13 -2.44 -15.79
C LYS A 166 -7.72 -2.75 -16.33
N VAL A 167 -6.69 -2.52 -15.53
CA VAL A 167 -5.29 -2.67 -15.96
C VAL A 167 -4.89 -4.09 -16.34
N GLY A 168 -5.66 -5.11 -15.96
CA GLY A 168 -5.45 -6.48 -16.42
C GLY A 168 -5.62 -6.63 -17.93
N GLU A 169 -6.38 -5.77 -18.62
CA GLU A 169 -6.52 -5.82 -20.08
C GLU A 169 -5.20 -5.52 -20.82
N SER A 170 -4.33 -4.68 -20.24
CA SER A 170 -3.02 -4.33 -20.82
C SER A 170 -1.87 -5.14 -20.21
N LEU A 171 -1.91 -5.39 -18.89
CA LEU A 171 -0.85 -6.09 -18.16
C LEU A 171 -1.01 -7.62 -18.23
N GLY A 172 -2.20 -8.12 -18.53
CA GLY A 172 -2.56 -9.51 -18.37
C GLY A 172 -2.79 -9.88 -16.89
N TRP A 173 -3.25 -11.10 -16.67
CA TRP A 173 -3.46 -11.67 -15.34
C TRP A 173 -3.04 -13.14 -15.31
N VAL A 174 -2.80 -13.66 -14.11
CA VAL A 174 -2.46 -15.08 -13.92
C VAL A 174 -3.72 -15.84 -13.57
N ARG A 175 -3.91 -17.02 -14.18
CA ARG A 175 -5.07 -17.87 -13.89
C ARG A 175 -4.96 -18.46 -12.49
N MET A 176 -6.09 -18.63 -11.82
CA MET A 176 -6.16 -19.38 -10.56
C MET A 176 -6.64 -20.81 -10.85
N GLN A 177 -6.19 -21.76 -10.04
CA GLN A 177 -6.68 -23.13 -10.05
C GLN A 177 -6.75 -23.70 -8.63
N GLN A 178 -7.54 -24.74 -8.42
CA GLN A 178 -7.54 -25.46 -7.16
C GLN A 178 -6.19 -26.12 -6.92
N ALA A 179 -5.74 -26.16 -5.67
CA ALA A 179 -4.56 -26.92 -5.30
C ALA A 179 -4.89 -28.42 -5.36
N GLU A 180 -4.09 -29.19 -6.10
CA GLU A 180 -4.20 -30.65 -6.10
C GLU A 180 -3.72 -31.22 -4.75
N THR A 181 -4.18 -32.42 -4.40
CA THR A 181 -3.93 -33.02 -3.08
C THR A 181 -2.49 -33.49 -2.87
N ALA A 182 -1.69 -33.60 -3.94
CA ALA A 182 -0.29 -34.02 -3.89
C ALA A 182 0.65 -32.83 -3.73
N SER A 183 1.78 -33.06 -3.07
CA SER A 183 2.90 -32.13 -2.94
C SER A 183 3.24 -31.42 -4.25
N VAL A 184 3.54 -30.13 -4.18
CA VAL A 184 3.97 -29.34 -5.34
C VAL A 184 5.51 -29.34 -5.35
N ALA A 185 6.08 -30.09 -6.30
CA ALA A 185 7.53 -30.28 -6.38
C ALA A 185 8.31 -28.95 -6.41
N THR A 186 7.76 -27.92 -7.07
CA THR A 186 8.38 -26.60 -7.14
C THR A 186 7.32 -25.53 -7.39
N MET A 187 7.42 -24.42 -6.65
CA MET A 187 6.61 -23.22 -6.81
C MET A 187 7.49 -21.99 -6.97
N ASN A 188 6.94 -20.93 -7.57
CA ASN A 188 7.53 -19.59 -7.59
C ASN A 188 6.67 -18.62 -6.78
N VAL A 189 7.34 -17.78 -6.00
CA VAL A 189 6.75 -16.67 -5.26
C VAL A 189 7.52 -15.41 -5.63
N ALA A 190 6.81 -14.33 -5.93
CA ALA A 190 7.43 -13.03 -6.11
C ALA A 190 6.64 -11.94 -5.39
N GLY A 191 7.35 -11.04 -4.71
CA GLY A 191 6.76 -10.02 -3.85
C GLY A 191 7.75 -8.95 -3.39
N TYR A 192 7.32 -8.19 -2.38
CA TYR A 192 7.93 -6.93 -1.96
C TYR A 192 8.37 -6.99 -0.49
N PRO A 193 9.49 -7.66 -0.20
CA PRO A 193 9.93 -7.86 1.17
C PRO A 193 10.52 -6.60 1.82
N GLY A 194 10.21 -6.40 3.10
CA GLY A 194 10.61 -5.23 3.89
C GLY A 194 12.06 -5.23 4.40
N ASP A 195 12.79 -6.35 4.33
CA ASP A 195 14.23 -6.42 4.63
C ASP A 195 15.11 -5.95 3.46
N LYS A 196 14.51 -5.66 2.31
CA LYS A 196 15.18 -5.17 1.11
C LYS A 196 14.91 -3.67 0.92
N PRO A 197 15.66 -2.97 0.04
CA PRO A 197 15.39 -1.58 -0.24
C PRO A 197 13.93 -1.35 -0.66
N VAL A 198 13.38 -0.20 -0.26
CA VAL A 198 11.95 0.11 -0.42
C VAL A 198 11.47 -0.13 -1.86
N ALA A 199 10.36 -0.86 -1.96
CA ALA A 199 9.67 -1.19 -3.20
C ALA A 199 10.51 -1.94 -4.24
N THR A 200 11.59 -2.60 -3.83
CA THR A 200 12.31 -3.54 -4.69
C THR A 200 11.56 -4.86 -4.80
N TYR A 201 11.63 -5.47 -5.97
CA TYR A 201 10.85 -6.65 -6.32
C TYR A 201 11.74 -7.90 -6.28
N TRP A 202 11.29 -8.97 -5.63
CA TRP A 202 12.10 -10.16 -5.40
C TRP A 202 11.31 -11.42 -5.69
N SER A 203 11.97 -12.44 -6.22
CA SER A 203 11.38 -13.75 -6.47
C SER A 203 12.21 -14.86 -5.84
N VAL A 204 11.55 -15.95 -5.51
CA VAL A 204 12.17 -17.17 -5.02
C VAL A 204 11.41 -18.37 -5.57
N THR A 205 12.16 -19.40 -5.93
CA THR A 205 11.61 -20.69 -6.34
C THR A 205 12.01 -21.72 -5.30
N CYS A 206 11.04 -22.45 -4.76
CA CYS A 206 11.28 -23.45 -3.72
C CYS A 206 10.25 -24.60 -3.79
N PRO A 207 10.50 -25.72 -3.10
CA PRO A 207 9.50 -26.76 -2.90
C PRO A 207 8.38 -26.32 -1.94
N MET A 208 7.19 -26.88 -2.16
CA MET A 208 6.05 -26.75 -1.25
C MET A 208 5.49 -28.13 -0.92
N GLU A 209 5.31 -28.39 0.36
CA GLU A 209 4.82 -29.66 0.86
C GLU A 209 3.57 -29.46 1.71
N ARG A 210 2.68 -30.44 1.66
CA ARG A 210 1.52 -30.50 2.54
C ARG A 210 1.89 -31.35 3.75
N ARG A 211 1.74 -30.80 4.95
CA ARG A 211 1.83 -31.54 6.21
C ARG A 211 0.49 -31.41 6.92
N ASP A 212 -0.20 -32.53 7.11
CA ASP A 212 -1.58 -32.60 7.59
C ASP A 212 -2.53 -31.70 6.76
N SER A 213 -3.12 -30.69 7.39
CA SER A 213 -4.06 -29.74 6.79
C SER A 213 -3.42 -28.42 6.33
N GLN A 214 -2.10 -28.27 6.46
CA GLN A 214 -1.40 -27.03 6.15
C GLN A 214 -0.33 -27.23 5.06
N TRP A 215 -0.07 -26.15 4.32
CA TRP A 215 0.95 -26.11 3.29
C TRP A 215 2.13 -25.28 3.76
N PHE A 216 3.31 -25.89 3.66
CA PHE A 216 4.57 -25.34 4.10
C PHE A 216 5.47 -25.16 2.89
N MET A 217 6.12 -24.01 2.81
CA MET A 217 7.10 -23.70 1.78
C MET A 217 8.45 -23.42 2.40
N GLN A 218 9.51 -23.86 1.71
CA GLN A 218 10.89 -23.65 2.13
C GLN A 218 11.49 -22.35 1.58
N CYS A 219 10.65 -21.48 1.00
CA CYS A 219 11.05 -20.23 0.37
C CYS A 219 11.51 -19.21 1.40
N ASP A 220 12.67 -18.58 1.19
CA ASP A 220 13.03 -17.36 1.93
C ASP A 220 11.94 -16.29 1.73
N GLY A 221 11.49 -15.71 2.85
CA GLY A 221 10.35 -14.81 2.90
C GLY A 221 10.50 -13.83 4.05
N PHE A 222 9.82 -12.70 3.95
CA PHE A 222 9.86 -11.64 4.95
C PHE A 222 8.56 -10.84 4.92
N GLN A 223 8.28 -10.08 5.97
CA GLN A 223 7.13 -9.16 6.00
C GLN A 223 7.10 -8.29 4.73
N GLY A 224 5.92 -8.14 4.12
CA GLY A 224 5.75 -7.51 2.80
C GLY A 224 5.63 -8.50 1.63
N MET A 225 6.14 -9.74 1.79
CA MET A 225 5.84 -10.86 0.87
C MET A 225 4.39 -11.32 0.99
N SER A 226 3.71 -11.00 2.10
CA SER A 226 2.28 -11.26 2.28
C SER A 226 1.44 -10.85 1.08
N GLY A 227 0.55 -11.73 0.64
CA GLY A 227 -0.28 -11.54 -0.55
C GLY A 227 0.39 -11.94 -1.87
N SER A 228 1.66 -12.35 -1.87
CA SER A 228 2.30 -12.90 -3.07
C SER A 228 1.61 -14.17 -3.52
N SER A 229 1.41 -14.32 -4.83
CA SER A 229 0.79 -15.52 -5.38
C SER A 229 1.72 -16.72 -5.34
N LEU A 230 1.17 -17.87 -4.95
CA LEU A 230 1.83 -19.17 -4.98
C LEU A 230 1.67 -19.76 -6.38
N ARG A 231 2.68 -19.58 -7.24
CA ARG A 231 2.59 -19.94 -8.66
C ARG A 231 3.25 -21.27 -8.96
N VAL A 232 2.59 -22.06 -9.78
CA VAL A 232 3.08 -23.37 -10.23
C VAL A 232 3.12 -23.43 -11.75
N PRO A 233 4.17 -24.04 -12.34
CA PRO A 233 4.25 -24.23 -13.77
C PRO A 233 3.15 -25.18 -14.26
N GLN A 234 2.79 -25.04 -15.53
CA GLN A 234 1.71 -25.78 -16.18
C GLN A 234 2.22 -26.42 -17.47
N ALA A 235 1.53 -27.48 -17.93
CA ALA A 235 1.91 -28.20 -19.15
C ALA A 235 1.89 -27.32 -20.41
N ASP A 236 1.09 -26.23 -20.41
CA ASP A 236 1.01 -25.25 -21.49
C ASP A 236 2.14 -24.18 -21.45
N GLY A 237 3.11 -24.34 -20.55
CA GLY A 237 4.23 -23.42 -20.37
C GLY A 237 3.87 -22.14 -19.62
N LYS A 238 2.64 -22.00 -19.12
CA LYS A 238 2.21 -20.86 -18.29
C LYS A 238 2.28 -21.21 -16.80
N GLU A 239 1.93 -20.23 -15.97
CA GLU A 239 1.79 -20.42 -14.53
C GLU A 239 0.32 -20.35 -14.11
N SER A 240 -0.03 -21.13 -13.08
CA SER A 240 -1.29 -21.00 -12.35
C SER A 240 -1.02 -20.62 -10.90
N ILE A 241 -1.91 -19.84 -10.32
CA ILE A 241 -1.92 -19.58 -8.88
C ILE A 241 -2.73 -20.66 -8.17
N ILE A 242 -2.16 -21.27 -7.14
CA ILE A 242 -2.82 -22.27 -6.29
C ILE A 242 -3.00 -21.79 -4.86
N GLY A 243 -2.57 -20.57 -4.53
CA GLY A 243 -2.68 -20.02 -3.18
C GLY A 243 -2.05 -18.64 -3.01
N VAL A 244 -2.02 -18.19 -1.77
CA VAL A 244 -1.51 -16.89 -1.31
C VAL A 244 -0.49 -17.08 -0.19
N PHE A 245 0.67 -16.43 -0.29
CA PHE A 245 1.66 -16.35 0.80
C PHE A 245 1.13 -15.44 1.91
N ASP A 246 1.02 -15.91 3.15
CA ASP A 246 0.36 -15.15 4.23
C ASP A 246 1.09 -15.19 5.59
N TRP A 247 1.91 -16.21 5.89
CA TRP A 247 2.60 -16.33 7.18
C TRP A 247 3.98 -16.97 7.11
N GLY A 248 4.75 -16.78 8.18
CA GLY A 248 6.05 -17.41 8.41
C GLY A 248 6.22 -17.83 9.86
N GLN A 249 6.90 -18.95 10.10
CA GLN A 249 7.21 -19.42 11.46
C GLN A 249 8.34 -18.57 12.06
N GLU A 250 8.27 -18.31 13.37
CA GLU A 250 9.40 -17.72 14.08
C GLU A 250 10.63 -18.63 14.02
N ASP A 251 11.83 -18.08 13.87
CA ASP A 251 13.07 -18.86 13.86
C ASP A 251 13.20 -19.66 15.17
N VAL A 252 13.02 -20.98 15.10
CA VAL A 252 13.23 -21.88 16.23
C VAL A 252 14.58 -22.59 16.06
N VAL A 253 15.52 -22.29 16.96
CA VAL A 253 16.86 -22.92 16.94
C VAL A 253 16.72 -24.44 17.00
N GLY A 254 17.29 -25.13 16.01
CA GLY A 254 17.25 -26.59 15.90
C GLY A 254 16.01 -27.16 15.20
N GLN A 255 15.13 -26.33 14.65
CA GLN A 255 14.05 -26.74 13.76
C GLN A 255 14.23 -26.17 12.36
N GLU A 256 13.73 -26.90 11.36
CA GLU A 256 13.55 -26.32 10.03
C GLU A 256 12.45 -25.26 10.12
N ASN A 257 12.76 -24.04 9.71
CA ASN A 257 11.81 -22.94 9.67
C ASN A 257 11.11 -22.94 8.31
N TYR A 258 9.79 -22.73 8.30
CA TYR A 258 8.99 -22.72 7.07
C TYR A 258 8.13 -21.47 7.00
N ASN A 259 7.82 -21.08 5.76
CA ASN A 259 6.74 -20.17 5.47
C ASN A 259 5.48 -20.94 5.07
N GLY A 260 4.34 -20.27 5.02
CA GLY A 260 3.08 -20.90 4.65
C GLY A 260 2.18 -19.98 3.85
N GLY A 261 1.08 -20.57 3.44
CA GLY A 261 0.12 -19.92 2.57
C GLY A 261 -1.26 -20.55 2.65
N VAL A 262 -2.27 -19.77 2.28
CA VAL A 262 -3.61 -20.29 1.99
C VAL A 262 -3.59 -20.93 0.62
N VAL A 263 -3.89 -22.22 0.53
CA VAL A 263 -4.13 -22.87 -0.76
C VAL A 263 -5.61 -22.82 -1.16
N PHE A 264 -5.86 -22.88 -2.46
CA PHE A 264 -7.19 -22.85 -3.02
C PHE A 264 -7.85 -24.24 -2.93
N THR A 265 -8.45 -24.52 -1.79
CA THR A 265 -9.40 -25.64 -1.66
C THR A 265 -10.62 -25.40 -2.57
N PRO A 266 -11.45 -26.42 -2.83
CA PRO A 266 -12.69 -26.22 -3.59
C PRO A 266 -13.57 -25.08 -3.04
N GLU A 267 -13.66 -24.95 -1.72
CA GLU A 267 -14.44 -23.92 -1.05
C GLU A 267 -13.82 -22.52 -1.24
N VAL A 268 -12.51 -22.38 -1.02
CA VAL A 268 -11.79 -21.12 -1.22
C VAL A 268 -11.88 -20.68 -2.68
N PHE A 269 -11.66 -21.61 -3.61
CA PHE A 269 -11.72 -21.33 -5.05
C PHE A 269 -13.13 -20.91 -5.50
N ALA A 270 -14.18 -21.56 -5.00
CA ALA A 270 -15.56 -21.18 -5.30
C ALA A 270 -15.88 -19.77 -4.80
N GLN A 271 -15.44 -19.42 -3.57
CA GLN A 271 -15.64 -18.08 -3.02
C GLN A 271 -14.89 -17.02 -3.84
N LEU A 272 -13.61 -17.25 -4.16
CA LEU A 272 -12.82 -16.37 -5.03
C LEU A 272 -13.49 -16.18 -6.40
N ALA A 273 -13.99 -17.26 -7.02
CA ALA A 273 -14.68 -17.19 -8.31
C ALA A 273 -15.97 -16.36 -8.27
N GLY A 274 -16.68 -16.32 -7.13
CA GLY A 274 -17.79 -15.40 -6.90
C GLY A 274 -17.34 -13.95 -6.85
N TRP A 275 -16.26 -13.65 -6.11
CA TRP A 275 -15.73 -12.29 -5.99
C TRP A 275 -15.20 -11.73 -7.32
N LEU A 276 -14.64 -12.58 -8.20
CA LEU A 276 -14.25 -12.17 -9.57
C LEU A 276 -15.44 -11.83 -10.48
N LYS A 277 -16.67 -12.00 -10.01
CA LYS A 277 -17.93 -11.60 -10.65
C LYS A 277 -18.68 -10.55 -9.82
N ASP A 278 -17.95 -9.87 -8.93
CA ASP A 278 -18.48 -8.91 -7.95
C ASP A 278 -19.63 -9.47 -7.07
N THR A 279 -19.65 -10.79 -6.83
CA THR A 279 -20.69 -11.46 -6.05
C THR A 279 -20.18 -11.79 -4.64
N ALA A 280 -20.77 -11.18 -3.62
CA ALA A 280 -20.50 -11.48 -2.21
C ALA A 280 -21.58 -12.41 -1.64
N ASP A 281 -21.16 -13.49 -0.99
CA ASP A 281 -22.06 -14.40 -0.25
C ASP A 281 -22.13 -14.03 1.25
N ALA A 282 -22.94 -14.77 2.02
CA ALA A 282 -23.06 -14.55 3.47
C ALA A 282 -21.76 -14.81 4.26
N LYS A 283 -20.75 -15.42 3.64
CA LYS A 283 -19.42 -15.67 4.22
C LYS A 283 -18.39 -14.64 3.76
N THR A 284 -18.84 -13.57 3.11
CA THR A 284 -18.01 -12.50 2.58
C THR A 284 -18.27 -11.21 3.33
N ALA A 285 -17.20 -10.56 3.76
CA ALA A 285 -17.25 -9.18 4.20
C ALA A 285 -16.63 -8.27 3.13
N THR A 286 -17.18 -7.07 3.00
CA THR A 286 -16.78 -6.09 2.01
C THR A 286 -16.42 -4.76 2.64
N ASN A 287 -15.57 -4.01 1.95
CA ASN A 287 -15.39 -2.59 2.20
C ASN A 287 -15.25 -1.85 0.88
N GLU A 288 -15.95 -0.73 0.77
CA GLU A 288 -16.05 0.08 -0.45
C GLU A 288 -15.20 1.34 -0.29
N ASN A 289 -14.47 1.68 -1.33
CA ASN A 289 -13.81 2.97 -1.44
C ASN A 289 -14.78 4.03 -1.97
N ASN A 290 -15.61 4.56 -1.07
CA ASN A 290 -16.51 5.67 -1.37
C ASN A 290 -15.81 7.04 -1.41
N ARG A 291 -14.47 7.08 -1.33
CA ARG A 291 -13.77 8.36 -1.43
C ARG A 291 -13.91 8.90 -2.84
N PRO A 292 -14.15 10.22 -2.98
CA PRO A 292 -14.04 10.89 -4.26
C PRO A 292 -12.68 10.54 -4.87
N GLN A 293 -12.69 10.12 -6.13
CA GLN A 293 -11.47 9.63 -6.78
C GLN A 293 -10.47 10.79 -6.90
N ALA A 294 -9.39 10.70 -6.15
CA ALA A 294 -8.31 11.66 -6.22
C ALA A 294 -7.30 11.20 -7.27
N THR A 295 -6.91 12.10 -8.18
CA THR A 295 -5.94 11.82 -9.23
C THR A 295 -4.51 12.00 -8.69
N GLY A 296 -3.76 10.91 -8.55
CA GLY A 296 -2.33 10.99 -8.29
C GLY A 296 -1.57 11.43 -9.55
N VAL A 297 -0.88 12.56 -9.49
CA VAL A 297 -0.05 13.04 -10.60
C VAL A 297 1.36 12.53 -10.41
N TYR A 298 1.87 11.79 -11.38
CA TYR A 298 3.23 11.30 -11.43
C TYR A 298 3.94 11.86 -12.65
N VAL A 299 5.22 12.16 -12.50
CA VAL A 299 6.03 12.68 -13.60
C VAL A 299 7.27 11.81 -13.76
N ARG A 300 7.54 11.41 -15.00
CA ARG A 300 8.73 10.66 -15.42
C ARG A 300 9.74 11.59 -16.07
N ASN A 301 10.97 11.64 -15.57
CA ASN A 301 12.06 12.38 -16.21
C ASN A 301 12.67 11.54 -17.35
N SER A 302 12.35 11.87 -18.60
CA SER A 302 12.94 11.25 -19.80
C SER A 302 13.88 12.20 -20.55
N CYS A 303 14.33 13.26 -19.90
CA CYS A 303 15.26 14.22 -20.48
C CYS A 303 16.67 13.63 -20.59
N THR A 304 17.24 13.63 -21.79
CA THR A 304 18.62 13.16 -22.00
C THR A 304 19.61 14.16 -21.41
N GLY A 305 20.58 13.69 -20.61
CA GLY A 305 21.61 14.53 -19.99
C GLY A 305 21.14 15.37 -18.78
N VAL A 306 19.88 15.23 -18.34
CA VAL A 306 19.35 15.96 -17.18
C VAL A 306 19.28 15.01 -15.99
N GLU A 307 20.29 15.06 -15.12
CA GLU A 307 20.40 14.20 -13.93
C GLU A 307 19.22 14.37 -12.96
N LYS A 308 18.70 15.60 -12.85
CA LYS A 308 17.58 15.95 -11.97
C LYS A 308 16.71 17.02 -12.61
N ALA A 309 15.46 16.68 -12.90
CA ALA A 309 14.43 17.66 -13.22
C ALA A 309 13.76 18.11 -11.92
N GLN A 310 13.41 19.39 -11.81
CA GLN A 310 12.60 19.88 -10.69
C GLN A 310 11.22 20.22 -11.21
N VAL A 311 10.18 19.73 -10.54
CA VAL A 311 8.79 19.98 -10.91
C VAL A 311 8.03 20.71 -9.83
N ALA A 312 7.36 21.79 -10.22
CA ALA A 312 6.33 22.46 -9.44
C ALA A 312 4.99 22.30 -10.16
N ILE A 313 3.91 22.17 -9.39
CA ILE A 313 2.55 22.03 -9.91
C ILE A 313 1.67 23.15 -9.39
N ARG A 314 0.75 23.61 -10.23
CA ARG A 314 -0.36 24.48 -9.84
C ARG A 314 -1.63 24.01 -10.51
N TYR A 315 -2.74 24.04 -9.80
CA TYR A 315 -4.04 23.63 -10.34
C TYR A 315 -5.12 24.65 -10.03
N LEU A 316 -6.12 24.70 -10.91
CA LEU A 316 -7.30 25.56 -10.75
C LEU A 316 -8.47 24.69 -10.32
N THR A 317 -9.09 25.06 -9.20
CA THR A 317 -10.30 24.41 -8.69
C THR A 317 -11.56 24.94 -9.38
N ASP A 318 -12.68 24.25 -9.18
CA ASP A 318 -13.95 24.59 -9.84
C ASP A 318 -14.52 25.95 -9.43
N ASP A 319 -14.25 26.37 -8.20
CA ASP A 319 -14.52 27.71 -7.65
C ASP A 319 -13.49 28.77 -8.09
N ASN A 320 -12.71 28.45 -9.14
CA ASN A 320 -11.70 29.31 -9.74
C ASN A 320 -10.62 29.77 -8.75
N GLN A 321 -10.30 28.94 -7.75
CA GLN A 321 -9.19 29.20 -6.84
C GLN A 321 -7.93 28.50 -7.33
N TRP A 322 -6.82 29.22 -7.28
CA TRP A 322 -5.52 28.66 -7.59
C TRP A 322 -4.92 27.99 -6.36
N VAL A 323 -4.45 26.77 -6.54
CA VAL A 323 -3.71 26.04 -5.52
C VAL A 323 -2.36 25.60 -6.08
N GLU A 324 -1.32 25.80 -5.28
CA GLU A 324 0.07 25.66 -5.69
C GLU A 324 0.76 24.61 -4.84
N SER A 325 1.64 23.80 -5.44
CA SER A 325 2.52 22.92 -4.70
C SER A 325 3.49 23.78 -3.90
N ALA A 326 3.54 23.57 -2.58
CA ALA A 326 4.37 24.38 -1.69
C ALA A 326 5.89 24.30 -2.00
N GLN A 327 6.35 23.25 -2.70
CA GLN A 327 7.77 22.99 -2.95
C GLN A 327 8.02 22.29 -4.29
N TRP A 328 9.25 22.45 -4.78
CA TRP A 328 9.80 21.69 -5.90
C TRP A 328 9.92 20.20 -5.54
N VAL A 329 9.52 19.34 -6.48
CA VAL A 329 9.72 17.91 -6.40
C VAL A 329 10.83 17.51 -7.37
N ASP A 330 11.88 16.91 -6.82
CA ASP A 330 13.00 16.41 -7.62
C ASP A 330 12.65 15.08 -8.29
N ILE A 331 12.93 15.00 -9.59
CA ILE A 331 12.71 13.83 -10.42
C ILE A 331 14.04 13.41 -11.04
N PRO A 332 14.73 12.41 -10.46
CA PRO A 332 16.01 11.93 -10.99
C PRO A 332 15.86 11.35 -12.41
N ALA A 333 16.94 11.35 -13.18
CA ALA A 333 16.99 10.82 -14.54
C ALA A 333 16.40 9.40 -14.64
N GLY A 334 15.49 9.21 -15.60
CA GLY A 334 14.82 7.93 -15.87
C GLY A 334 13.78 7.52 -14.81
N LYS A 335 13.56 8.30 -13.76
CA LYS A 335 12.66 7.93 -12.66
C LYS A 335 11.28 8.53 -12.82
N THR A 336 10.28 7.86 -12.25
CA THR A 336 8.93 8.38 -12.08
C THR A 336 8.70 8.74 -10.61
N VAL A 337 8.24 9.97 -10.34
CA VAL A 337 7.99 10.47 -8.98
C VAL A 337 6.57 11.04 -8.89
N ARG A 338 5.88 10.77 -7.77
CA ARG A 338 4.59 11.40 -7.49
C ARG A 338 4.80 12.85 -7.09
N VAL A 339 4.17 13.76 -7.82
CA VAL A 339 4.36 15.21 -7.68
C VAL A 339 3.13 15.91 -7.09
N ALA A 340 1.92 15.35 -7.24
CA ALA A 340 0.71 15.90 -6.63
C ALA A 340 -0.38 14.86 -6.38
N THR A 341 -1.38 15.25 -5.59
CA THR A 341 -2.70 14.60 -5.48
C THR A 341 -3.74 15.65 -5.84
N LEU A 342 -4.47 15.45 -6.92
CA LEU A 342 -5.58 16.30 -7.31
C LEU A 342 -6.88 15.68 -6.78
N TRP A 343 -7.74 16.49 -6.21
CA TRP A 343 -9.06 16.05 -5.74
C TRP A 343 -10.12 16.39 -6.78
N PRO A 344 -11.31 15.78 -6.72
CA PRO A 344 -12.41 16.19 -7.58
C PRO A 344 -12.69 17.69 -7.47
N GLY A 345 -13.09 18.26 -8.60
CA GLY A 345 -13.28 19.70 -8.77
C GLY A 345 -12.02 20.46 -9.13
N VAL A 346 -11.08 19.82 -9.83
CA VAL A 346 -9.95 20.46 -10.50
C VAL A 346 -10.24 20.53 -12.00
N LYS A 347 -10.09 21.71 -12.60
CA LYS A 347 -10.32 21.94 -14.04
C LYS A 347 -9.11 21.56 -14.89
N PHE A 348 -7.94 21.98 -14.43
CA PHE A 348 -6.66 21.73 -15.09
C PHE A 348 -5.52 21.97 -14.11
N TYR A 349 -4.34 21.50 -14.48
CA TYR A 349 -3.10 21.85 -13.80
C TYR A 349 -1.99 22.20 -14.78
N TYR A 350 -0.96 22.85 -14.25
CA TYR A 350 0.26 23.22 -14.93
C TYR A 350 1.44 22.62 -14.21
N PHE A 351 2.49 22.31 -14.96
CA PHE A 351 3.78 21.99 -14.38
C PHE A 351 4.95 22.55 -15.19
N THR A 352 6.08 22.77 -14.50
CA THR A 352 7.36 23.27 -15.05
C THR A 352 8.46 22.29 -14.69
N GLY A 353 9.47 22.15 -15.54
CA GLY A 353 10.58 21.19 -15.38
C GLY A 353 11.96 21.80 -15.07
N ARG A 354 12.10 23.11 -14.87
CA ARG A 354 13.39 23.79 -14.63
C ARG A 354 13.49 24.40 -13.23
N ALA A 355 14.65 24.26 -12.60
CA ALA A 355 14.97 24.79 -11.28
C ALA A 355 15.02 26.33 -11.22
N GLY A 356 14.60 26.92 -10.10
CA GLY A 356 14.84 28.34 -9.75
C GLY A 356 13.78 28.91 -8.80
N GLU A 357 14.03 30.10 -8.26
CA GLU A 357 12.95 30.89 -7.64
C GLU A 357 11.93 31.22 -8.72
N PHE A 358 10.66 30.93 -8.42
CA PHE A 358 9.59 31.21 -9.36
C PHE A 358 8.40 31.93 -8.75
N VAL A 359 7.71 32.69 -9.62
CA VAL A 359 6.44 33.34 -9.32
C VAL A 359 5.45 32.97 -10.41
N TRP A 360 4.30 32.41 -10.04
CA TRP A 360 3.19 32.19 -10.96
C TRP A 360 2.55 33.53 -11.34
N LYS A 361 2.28 33.74 -12.64
CA LYS A 361 1.53 34.92 -13.10
C LYS A 361 0.50 34.52 -14.15
N GLY A 362 -0.75 34.91 -13.92
CA GLY A 362 -1.86 34.58 -14.83
C GLY A 362 -2.08 33.07 -14.93
N ASP A 363 -2.58 32.64 -16.09
CA ASP A 363 -3.09 31.28 -16.25
C ASP A 363 -2.02 30.28 -16.69
N SER A 364 -0.97 30.70 -17.41
CA SER A 364 -0.04 29.75 -18.08
C SER A 364 1.45 30.13 -18.01
N LEU A 365 1.82 31.09 -17.16
CA LEU A 365 3.20 31.56 -17.05
C LEU A 365 3.77 31.32 -15.65
N ALA A 366 4.96 30.74 -15.60
CA ALA A 366 5.84 30.80 -14.43
C ALA A 366 7.09 31.61 -14.80
N TYR A 367 7.52 32.49 -13.91
CA TYR A 367 8.76 33.24 -14.09
C TYR A 367 9.86 32.55 -13.31
N ILE A 368 10.88 32.02 -13.97
CA ILE A 368 12.01 31.35 -13.31
C ILE A 368 13.23 32.26 -13.45
N GLN A 369 13.80 32.70 -12.32
CA GLN A 369 14.91 33.68 -12.32
C GLN A 369 14.58 34.94 -13.16
N GLY A 370 13.33 35.38 -13.12
CA GLY A 370 12.84 36.55 -13.87
C GLY A 370 12.54 36.29 -15.36
N GLN A 371 12.79 35.10 -15.90
CA GLN A 371 12.48 34.74 -17.29
C GLN A 371 11.14 34.01 -17.39
N PRO A 372 10.23 34.42 -18.29
CA PRO A 372 8.96 33.71 -18.48
C PRO A 372 9.22 32.32 -19.07
N GLN A 373 8.60 31.31 -18.47
CA GLN A 373 8.57 29.94 -18.96
C GLN A 373 7.12 29.59 -19.32
N TYR A 374 6.94 29.03 -20.52
CA TYR A 374 5.66 28.47 -20.93
C TYR A 374 5.44 27.14 -20.22
N MET A 375 4.27 27.03 -19.61
CA MET A 375 3.90 25.88 -18.80
C MET A 375 3.19 24.83 -19.65
N MET A 376 3.38 23.55 -19.33
CA MET A 376 2.53 22.51 -19.91
C MET A 376 1.19 22.54 -19.17
N LYS A 377 0.14 23.03 -19.85
CA LYS A 377 -1.24 22.92 -19.38
C LYS A 377 -1.74 21.51 -19.63
N VAL A 378 -2.40 20.95 -18.63
CA VAL A 378 -3.10 19.68 -18.78
C VAL A 378 -4.54 19.85 -18.32
N GLU A 379 -5.46 19.73 -19.27
CA GLU A 379 -6.90 19.71 -18.99
C GLU A 379 -7.29 18.31 -18.56
N LEU A 380 -8.02 18.21 -17.45
CA LEU A 380 -8.50 16.93 -16.94
C LEU A 380 -9.77 16.55 -17.67
N THR A 381 -9.78 15.35 -18.26
CA THR A 381 -11.00 14.74 -18.79
C THR A 381 -11.71 13.95 -17.69
N ASP A 382 -12.99 13.66 -17.89
CA ASP A 382 -13.73 12.73 -17.02
C ASP A 382 -13.06 11.35 -16.94
N SER A 383 -12.35 10.94 -18.01
CA SER A 383 -11.58 9.70 -18.03
C SER A 383 -10.35 9.75 -17.11
N ASP A 384 -9.63 10.88 -17.08
CA ASP A 384 -8.47 11.07 -16.19
C ASP A 384 -8.90 11.02 -14.72
N LEU A 385 -10.07 11.60 -14.41
CA LEU A 385 -10.67 11.53 -13.08
C LEU A 385 -11.09 10.10 -12.71
N GLN A 386 -11.59 9.31 -13.67
CA GLN A 386 -11.98 7.91 -13.47
C GLN A 386 -10.81 6.92 -13.37
N GLN A 387 -9.63 7.26 -13.90
CA GLN A 387 -8.43 6.44 -13.72
C GLN A 387 -7.76 6.69 -12.38
N GLY A 388 -7.91 7.89 -11.80
CA GLY A 388 -7.38 8.27 -10.49
C GLY A 388 -5.86 8.40 -10.46
N ILE A 389 -5.20 8.22 -11.61
CA ILE A 389 -3.76 8.41 -11.77
C ILE A 389 -3.50 8.99 -13.14
N GLU A 390 -2.57 9.93 -13.17
CA GLU A 390 -2.14 10.60 -14.37
C GLU A 390 -0.61 10.65 -14.38
N VAL A 391 -0.01 10.00 -15.38
CA VAL A 391 1.44 9.95 -15.54
C VAL A 391 1.84 10.83 -16.72
N ARG A 392 2.75 11.76 -16.48
CA ARG A 392 3.28 12.70 -17.48
C ARG A 392 4.76 12.46 -17.71
N THR A 393 5.17 12.52 -18.97
CA THR A 393 6.58 12.36 -19.33
C THR A 393 7.18 13.72 -19.62
N LEU A 394 8.23 14.08 -18.88
CA LEU A 394 9.06 15.23 -19.20
C LEU A 394 9.99 14.87 -20.35
N THR A 395 9.78 15.54 -21.49
CA THR A 395 10.72 15.56 -22.62
C THR A 395 11.34 16.94 -22.71
N CYS A 396 12.65 17.04 -22.55
CA CYS A 396 13.39 18.29 -22.70
C CYS A 396 13.89 18.38 -24.14
N SER A 397 13.57 19.49 -24.82
CA SER A 397 14.31 19.86 -26.03
C SER A 397 15.73 20.30 -25.64
N PRO A 398 16.75 20.02 -26.48
CA PRO A 398 18.12 20.47 -26.27
C PRO A 398 18.25 21.98 -25.99
#